data_AF-A0A1Q7TU06-F1
#
_entry.id   AF-A0A1Q7TU06-F1
#
_cell.length_a   1.000
_cell.length_b   1.000
_cell.length_c   1.000
_cell.angle_alpha   90.00
_cell.angle_beta   90.00
_cell.angle_gamma   90.00
#
_symmetry.space_group_name_H-M   'P 1'
#
loop_
_entity.id
_entity.type
_entity.pdbx_description
1 polymer ?
#
loop_
_entity_poly.entity_id
_entity_poly.type
_entity_poly.pdbx_seq_one_letter_code
_entity_poly.pdbx_strand_id
1 'polypeptide(L)'
;MRFEYEHPATLALLADAGFVYQWDKELKQTTKIELRSTPAWFILKDPVNFGPDVIVTGFQQGGGTIRVTVVEAAHPDLGSLTMVFTENPLSLRQWTVVDQQGRRTTVTLSDVQTGVALDPRLFQYQYLFTPPTQ
;
A
#
# COMPACT_ATOMS: atom_id res chain seq x y z
N MET A 1 -5.37 6.26 1.66
CA MET A 1 -3.90 6.13 1.89
C MET A 1 -3.18 7.10 0.97
N ARG A 2 -2.02 7.63 1.38
CA ARG A 2 -1.20 8.55 0.58
C ARG A 2 0.28 8.20 0.73
N PHE A 3 1.03 8.22 -0.38
CA PHE A 3 2.49 8.19 -0.41
C PHE A 3 3.01 9.43 -1.10
N GLU A 4 3.97 10.07 -0.46
CA GLU A 4 4.78 11.11 -1.07
C GLU A 4 6.23 10.65 -1.06
N TYR A 5 6.86 10.73 -2.22
CA TYR A 5 8.28 10.41 -2.32
C TYR A 5 9.09 11.68 -2.09
N GLU A 6 10.18 11.55 -1.33
CA GLU A 6 11.16 12.62 -1.19
C GLU A 6 11.97 12.79 -2.49
N HIS A 7 12.51 14.00 -2.68
CA HIS A 7 13.38 14.27 -3.83
C HIS A 7 14.57 13.29 -3.88
N PRO A 8 15.01 12.89 -5.09
CA PRO A 8 14.64 13.44 -6.39
C PRO A 8 13.37 12.85 -7.00
N ALA A 9 12.74 11.85 -6.37
CA ALA A 9 11.52 11.26 -6.88
C ALA A 9 10.37 12.28 -6.81
N THR A 10 9.71 12.50 -7.94
CA THR A 10 8.63 13.47 -8.10
C THR A 10 7.25 12.82 -8.07
N LEU A 11 7.19 11.53 -7.71
CA LEU A 11 5.96 10.77 -7.69
C LEU A 11 5.14 11.04 -6.42
N ALA A 12 3.83 11.06 -6.55
CA ALA A 12 2.89 10.96 -5.44
C ALA A 12 1.84 9.88 -5.75
N LEU A 13 1.43 9.13 -4.73
CA LEU A 13 0.35 8.14 -4.84
C LEU A 13 -0.75 8.48 -3.84
N LEU A 14 -2.00 8.36 -4.27
CA LEU A 14 -3.16 8.47 -3.39
C LEU A 14 -4.16 7.37 -3.72
N ALA A 15 -4.55 6.61 -2.71
CA ALA A 15 -5.68 5.69 -2.82
C ALA A 15 -6.93 6.33 -2.20
N ASP A 16 -7.96 6.51 -3.04
CA ASP A 16 -9.25 7.12 -2.71
C ASP A 16 -10.37 6.48 -3.55
N ALA A 17 -11.55 6.28 -2.95
CA ALA A 17 -12.78 5.82 -3.58
C ALA A 17 -12.64 4.64 -4.56
N GLY A 18 -11.79 3.65 -4.23
CA GLY A 18 -11.59 2.44 -5.06
C GLY A 18 -10.58 2.60 -6.19
N PHE A 19 -9.84 3.70 -6.24
CA PHE A 19 -8.78 3.93 -7.22
C PHE A 19 -7.46 4.29 -6.55
N VAL A 20 -6.36 4.01 -7.25
CA VAL A 20 -5.04 4.56 -6.98
C VAL A 20 -4.73 5.60 -8.03
N TYR A 21 -4.45 6.81 -7.58
CA TYR A 21 -3.99 7.92 -8.39
C TYR A 21 -2.47 8.02 -8.25
N GLN A 22 -1.77 8.03 -9.37
CA GLN A 22 -0.34 8.25 -9.45
C GLN A 22 -0.11 9.59 -10.15
N TRP A 23 0.49 10.54 -9.44
CA TRP A 23 0.83 11.85 -9.98
C TRP A 23 2.35 11.98 -10.14
N ASP A 24 2.78 12.13 -11.38
CA ASP A 24 4.15 12.51 -11.72
C ASP A 24 4.23 14.04 -11.79
N LYS A 25 4.89 14.66 -10.79
CA LYS A 25 4.98 16.13 -10.68
C LYS A 25 5.83 16.73 -11.79
N GLU A 26 6.81 15.99 -12.31
CA GLU A 26 7.74 16.46 -13.34
C GLU A 26 7.06 16.51 -14.70
N LEU A 27 6.40 15.41 -15.07
CA LEU A 27 5.67 15.30 -16.33
C LEU A 27 4.29 15.95 -16.29
N LYS A 28 3.81 16.34 -15.10
CA LYS A 28 2.44 16.82 -14.84
C LYS A 28 1.38 15.83 -15.33
N GLN A 29 1.66 14.54 -15.20
CA GLN A 29 0.78 13.47 -15.65
C GLN A 29 0.14 12.78 -14.45
N THR A 30 -1.12 12.38 -14.62
CA THR A 30 -1.85 11.60 -13.62
C THR A 30 -2.35 10.31 -14.25
N THR A 31 -2.02 9.19 -13.61
CA THR A 31 -2.53 7.87 -13.96
C THR A 31 -3.55 7.44 -12.93
N LYS A 32 -4.69 6.91 -13.39
CA LYS A 32 -5.74 6.36 -12.54
C LYS A 32 -5.82 4.86 -12.73
N ILE A 33 -5.70 4.10 -11.64
CA ILE A 33 -5.69 2.65 -11.63
C ILE A 33 -6.82 2.17 -10.74
N GLU A 34 -7.62 1.20 -11.19
CA GLU A 34 -8.61 0.54 -10.33
C GLU A 34 -7.90 -0.21 -9.21
N LEU A 35 -8.25 0.10 -7.96
CA LEU A 35 -7.52 -0.45 -6.83
C LEU A 35 -7.65 -1.98 -6.77
N ARG A 36 -8.84 -2.50 -7.08
CA ARG A 36 -9.13 -3.94 -7.15
C ARG A 36 -8.33 -4.69 -8.22
N SER A 37 -7.75 -3.98 -9.19
CA SER A 37 -6.85 -4.60 -10.18
C SER A 37 -5.41 -4.75 -9.67
N THR A 38 -5.14 -4.42 -8.41
CA THR A 38 -3.80 -4.48 -7.81
C THR A 38 -3.83 -5.21 -6.46
N PRO A 39 -2.84 -6.06 -6.11
CA PRO A 39 -2.80 -6.70 -4.79
C PRO A 39 -2.72 -5.71 -3.60
N ALA A 40 -2.42 -4.44 -3.85
CA ALA A 40 -2.42 -3.39 -2.84
C ALA A 40 -3.81 -3.10 -2.23
N TRP A 41 -4.90 -3.57 -2.85
CA TRP A 41 -6.25 -3.38 -2.32
C TRP A 41 -6.42 -3.98 -0.92
N PHE A 42 -5.73 -5.08 -0.62
CA PHE A 42 -5.88 -5.80 0.64
C PHE A 42 -5.43 -4.98 1.86
N ILE A 43 -4.26 -4.34 1.77
CA ILE A 43 -3.72 -3.50 2.86
C ILE A 43 -4.52 -2.20 3.06
N LEU A 44 -5.35 -1.86 2.08
CA LEU A 44 -6.23 -0.69 2.11
C LEU A 44 -7.64 -0.98 2.60
N LYS A 45 -7.98 -2.26 2.82
CA LYS A 45 -9.28 -2.66 3.35
C LYS A 45 -9.40 -2.20 4.80
N ASP A 46 -10.58 -1.70 5.18
CA ASP A 46 -10.90 -1.40 6.58
C ASP A 46 -12.15 -2.20 7.01
N PRO A 47 -12.05 -3.12 7.99
CA PRO A 47 -10.82 -3.59 8.63
C PRO A 47 -10.02 -4.53 7.72
N VAL A 48 -8.69 -4.51 7.82
CA VAL A 48 -7.84 -5.53 7.19
C VAL A 48 -8.11 -6.87 7.86
N ASN A 49 -8.59 -7.85 7.10
CA ASN A 49 -8.89 -9.19 7.60
C ASN A 49 -8.57 -10.25 6.55
N PHE A 50 -8.06 -11.40 7.01
CA PHE A 50 -7.80 -12.58 6.19
C PHE A 50 -9.07 -13.42 5.96
N GLY A 51 -10.18 -12.75 5.64
CA GLY A 51 -11.47 -13.39 5.34
C GLY A 51 -11.46 -14.17 4.00
N PRO A 52 -12.63 -14.54 3.48
CA PRO A 52 -12.74 -15.42 2.30
C PRO A 52 -12.16 -14.81 1.00
N ASP A 53 -11.91 -13.50 0.99
CA ASP A 53 -11.40 -12.78 -0.17
C ASP A 53 -9.91 -13.04 -0.44
N VAL A 54 -9.19 -13.66 0.50
CA VAL A 54 -7.75 -13.91 0.38
C VAL A 54 -7.36 -15.33 0.74
N ILE A 55 -6.32 -15.82 0.08
CA ILE A 55 -5.70 -17.11 0.36
C ILE A 55 -4.27 -16.86 0.85
N VAL A 56 -3.93 -17.39 2.02
CA VAL A 56 -2.55 -17.39 2.51
C VAL A 56 -1.76 -18.45 1.75
N THR A 57 -0.76 -18.00 0.99
CA THR A 57 0.11 -18.88 0.18
C THR A 57 1.50 -19.02 0.77
N GLY A 58 1.85 -18.20 1.76
CA GLY A 58 3.13 -18.29 2.45
C GLY A 58 3.02 -17.79 3.89
N PHE A 59 3.67 -18.50 4.79
CA PHE A 59 3.84 -18.10 6.18
C PHE A 59 5.26 -18.48 6.63
N GLN A 60 5.98 -17.51 7.17
CA GLN A 60 7.30 -17.72 7.76
C GLN A 60 7.40 -16.95 9.06
N GLN A 61 7.96 -17.56 10.08
CA GLN A 61 8.11 -16.98 11.40
C GLN A 61 9.53 -17.26 11.91
N GLY A 62 10.23 -16.24 12.37
CA GLY A 62 11.58 -16.39 12.88
C GLY A 62 12.32 -15.06 13.01
N GLY A 63 13.34 -15.04 13.88
CA GLY A 63 14.17 -13.85 14.09
C GLY A 63 13.38 -12.62 14.59
N GLY A 64 12.28 -12.82 15.32
CA GLY A 64 11.42 -11.74 15.81
C GLY A 64 10.49 -11.15 14.75
N THR A 65 10.35 -11.82 13.59
CA THR A 65 9.51 -11.37 12.48
C THR A 65 8.53 -12.43 12.00
N ILE A 66 7.36 -11.98 11.54
CA ILE A 66 6.37 -12.80 10.84
C ILE A 66 6.27 -12.28 9.40
N ARG A 67 6.34 -13.18 8.43
CA ARG A 67 6.08 -12.90 7.02
C ARG A 67 4.87 -13.68 6.57
N VAL A 68 3.89 -12.98 5.99
CA VAL A 68 2.66 -13.57 5.45
C VAL A 68 2.53 -13.15 4.00
N THR A 69 2.38 -14.13 3.10
CA THR A 69 2.09 -13.91 1.69
C THR A 69 0.66 -14.33 1.40
N VAL A 70 -0.07 -13.44 0.73
CA VAL A 70 -1.46 -13.66 0.31
C VAL A 70 -1.63 -13.38 -1.17
N VAL A 71 -2.66 -14.02 -1.73
CA VAL A 71 -3.23 -13.73 -3.05
C VAL A 71 -4.73 -13.49 -2.90
N GLU A 72 -5.35 -12.83 -3.87
CA GLU A 72 -6.80 -12.71 -3.93
C GLU A 72 -7.44 -14.05 -4.29
N ALA A 73 -8.48 -14.45 -3.55
CA ALA A 73 -9.11 -15.76 -3.72
C ALA A 73 -9.82 -15.88 -5.08
N ALA A 74 -10.47 -14.81 -5.55
CA ALA A 74 -11.19 -14.79 -6.82
C ALA A 74 -10.25 -14.67 -8.04
N HIS A 75 -9.11 -14.01 -7.86
CA HIS A 75 -8.17 -13.66 -8.93
C HIS A 75 -6.72 -13.85 -8.48
N PRO A 76 -6.29 -15.09 -8.18
CA PRO A 76 -4.95 -15.36 -7.66
C PRO A 76 -3.82 -15.03 -8.66
N ASP A 77 -4.16 -14.87 -9.93
CA ASP A 77 -3.28 -14.50 -11.04
C ASP A 77 -2.94 -13.00 -11.08
N LEU A 78 -3.71 -12.13 -10.40
CA LEU A 78 -3.44 -10.69 -10.34
C LEU A 78 -2.16 -10.34 -9.57
N GLY A 79 -1.60 -11.30 -8.84
CA GLY A 79 -0.34 -11.16 -8.14
C GLY A 79 -0.44 -11.52 -6.65
N SER A 80 0.55 -11.07 -5.88
CA SER A 80 0.66 -11.38 -4.46
C SER A 80 1.04 -10.17 -3.62
N LEU A 81 0.63 -10.21 -2.35
CA LEU A 81 1.04 -9.26 -1.32
C LEU A 81 1.76 -10.03 -0.22
N THR A 82 3.00 -9.65 0.06
CA THR A 82 3.77 -10.16 1.20
C THR A 82 3.90 -9.08 2.24
N MET A 83 3.43 -9.33 3.46
CA MET A 83 3.56 -8.43 4.62
C MET A 83 4.60 -8.97 5.58
N VAL A 84 5.39 -8.08 6.18
CA VAL A 84 6.38 -8.39 7.20
C VAL A 84 6.05 -7.62 8.48
N PHE A 85 5.92 -8.35 9.57
CA PHE A 85 5.60 -7.83 10.90
C PHE A 85 6.75 -8.09 11.88
N THR A 86 6.93 -7.21 12.86
CA THR A 86 7.62 -7.57 14.12
C THR A 86 6.67 -8.32 15.04
N GLU A 87 7.16 -9.22 15.89
CA GLU A 87 6.30 -10.09 16.72
C GLU A 87 5.87 -9.47 18.05
N ASN A 88 6.65 -8.57 18.63
CA ASN A 88 6.39 -8.01 19.96
C ASN A 88 6.90 -6.55 20.05
N PRO A 89 6.01 -5.54 19.90
CA PRO A 89 4.60 -5.67 19.54
C PRO A 89 4.41 -6.11 18.08
N LEU A 90 3.25 -6.69 17.79
CA LEU A 90 2.83 -6.96 16.42
C LEU A 90 2.72 -5.63 15.67
N SER A 91 3.59 -5.41 14.69
CA SER A 91 3.62 -4.15 13.93
C SER A 91 4.08 -4.39 12.51
N LEU A 92 3.33 -3.87 11.54
CA LEU A 92 3.73 -3.93 10.13
C LEU A 92 4.99 -3.09 9.92
N ARG A 93 6.01 -3.67 9.27
CA ARG A 93 7.27 -3.01 8.93
C ARG A 93 7.50 -2.87 7.45
N GLN A 94 6.96 -3.79 6.67
CA GLN A 94 7.16 -3.79 5.23
C GLN A 94 6.02 -4.50 4.56
N TRP A 95 5.69 -4.09 3.35
CA TRP A 95 4.98 -4.96 2.43
C TRP A 95 5.61 -4.92 1.05
N THR A 96 5.39 -5.99 0.31
CA THR A 96 5.84 -6.15 -1.06
C THR A 96 4.66 -6.62 -1.90
N VAL A 97 4.30 -5.84 -2.91
CA VAL A 97 3.35 -6.21 -3.96
C VAL A 97 4.15 -6.77 -5.13
N VAL A 98 3.70 -7.89 -5.67
CA VAL A 98 4.12 -8.40 -6.98
C VAL A 98 2.87 -8.48 -7.83
N ASP A 99 2.82 -7.76 -8.96
CA ASP A 99 1.67 -7.81 -9.87
C ASP A 99 1.71 -9.00 -10.84
N GLN A 100 0.66 -9.17 -11.65
CA GLN A 100 0.56 -10.21 -12.68
C GLN A 100 1.67 -10.17 -13.74
N GLN A 101 2.34 -9.03 -13.93
CA GLN A 101 3.48 -8.89 -14.85
C GLN A 101 4.81 -9.23 -14.17
N GLY A 102 4.78 -9.62 -12.89
CA GLY A 102 5.96 -9.89 -12.07
C GLY A 102 6.67 -8.64 -11.57
N ARG A 103 6.08 -7.45 -11.75
CA ARG A 103 6.69 -6.20 -11.27
C ARG A 103 6.55 -6.12 -9.76
N ARG A 104 7.64 -5.77 -9.09
CA ARG A 104 7.74 -5.74 -7.63
C ARG A 104 7.75 -4.30 -7.12
N THR A 105 6.88 -4.00 -6.17
CA THR A 105 6.91 -2.76 -5.39
C THR A 105 7.02 -3.11 -3.91
N THR A 106 8.10 -2.67 -3.27
CA THR A 106 8.32 -2.84 -1.83
C THR A 106 8.21 -1.50 -1.14
N VAL A 107 7.48 -1.46 -0.03
CA VAL A 107 7.42 -0.30 0.86
C VAL A 107 7.84 -0.73 2.25
N THR A 108 8.81 0.00 2.80
CA THR A 108 9.32 -0.19 4.16
C THR A 108 8.87 0.99 5.01
N LEU A 109 8.36 0.70 6.20
CA LEU A 109 7.88 1.67 7.16
C LEU A 109 8.94 1.93 8.23
N SER A 110 9.36 3.18 8.34
CA SER A 110 10.17 3.72 9.43
C SER A 110 9.37 4.76 10.22
N ASP A 111 9.77 5.00 11.47
CA ASP A 111 9.23 6.07 12.33
C ASP A 111 7.69 6.12 12.41
N VAL A 112 7.07 4.94 12.45
CA VAL A 112 5.61 4.80 12.44
C VAL A 112 4.99 5.46 13.66
N GLN A 113 4.14 6.46 13.40
CA GLN A 113 3.28 7.09 14.41
C GLN A 113 1.84 6.63 14.23
N THR A 114 1.19 6.22 15.32
CA THR A 114 -0.21 5.77 15.33
C THR A 114 -1.06 6.69 16.20
N GLY A 115 -2.36 6.76 15.95
CA GLY A 115 -3.28 7.61 16.71
C GLY A 115 -3.12 9.12 16.44
N VAL A 116 -2.37 9.51 15.42
CA VAL A 116 -2.20 10.90 15.01
C VAL A 116 -3.45 11.37 14.26
N ALA A 117 -3.97 12.54 14.64
CA ALA A 117 -5.03 13.20 13.88
C ALA A 117 -4.43 13.82 12.61
N LEU A 118 -4.81 13.28 11.46
CA LEU A 118 -4.45 13.82 10.14
C LEU A 118 -5.65 14.56 9.56
N ASP A 119 -5.41 15.68 8.88
CA ASP A 119 -6.45 16.41 8.16
C ASP A 119 -7.02 15.52 7.03
N PRO A 120 -8.33 15.21 7.02
CA PRO A 120 -8.95 14.36 6.00
C PRO A 120 -8.73 14.86 4.56
N ARG A 121 -8.50 16.18 4.39
CA ARG A 121 -8.23 16.79 3.08
C ARG A 121 -6.96 16.25 2.44
N LEU A 122 -5.98 15.82 3.23
CA LEU A 122 -4.74 15.19 2.73
C LEU A 122 -5.02 13.96 1.86
N PHE A 123 -6.16 13.30 2.05
CA PHE A 123 -6.53 12.08 1.35
C PHE A 123 -7.52 12.31 0.19
N GLN A 124 -7.83 13.56 -0.15
CA GLN A 124 -8.69 13.90 -1.28
C GLN A 124 -7.85 14.15 -2.53
N TYR A 125 -8.28 13.62 -3.68
CA TYR A 125 -7.57 13.75 -4.95
C TYR A 125 -7.17 15.19 -5.33
N GLN A 126 -8.01 16.17 -5.00
CA GLN A 126 -7.76 17.59 -5.28
C GLN A 126 -6.48 18.12 -4.59
N TYR A 127 -6.14 17.55 -3.43
CA TYR A 127 -4.94 17.90 -2.65
C TYR A 127 -3.72 17.07 -3.04
N LEU A 128 -3.81 16.23 -4.09
CA LEU A 128 -2.59 15.71 -4.72
C LEU A 128 -1.81 16.87 -5.32
N PHE A 129 -2.47 17.78 -6.04
CA PHE A 129 -1.82 18.83 -6.83
C PHE A 129 -1.35 20.04 -6.03
N THR A 130 -1.78 20.14 -4.77
CA THR A 130 -1.45 21.27 -3.90
C THR A 130 -0.72 20.70 -2.68
N PRO A 131 0.63 20.80 -2.61
CA PRO A 131 1.34 20.36 -1.41
C PRO A 131 0.84 21.18 -0.21
N PRO A 132 0.70 20.55 0.98
CA PRO A 132 0.39 21.30 2.19
C PRO A 132 1.49 22.36 2.40
N THR A 133 1.08 23.58 2.75
CA THR A 133 2.00 24.62 3.18
C THR A 133 2.71 24.11 4.44
N GLN A 134 4.04 23.97 4.39
CA GLN A 134 4.86 23.65 5.57
C GLN A 134 4.79 24.78 6.58
#